data_AF-A0A5C6Z960-F1
#
_entry.id   AF-A0A5C6Z960-F1
#
_cell.length_a   1.000
_cell.length_b   1.000
_cell.length_c   1.000
_cell.angle_alpha   90.00
_cell.angle_beta   90.00
_cell.angle_gamma   90.00
#
_symmetry.space_group_name_H-M   'P 1'
#
loop_
_entity.id
_entity.type
_entity.pdbx_description
1 polymer ?
#
loop_
_entity_poly.entity_id
_entity_poly.type
_entity_poly.pdbx_seq_one_letter_code
_entity_poly.pdbx_strand_id
1 'polypeptide(L)'
;MEDALGRIAHHFARFAEIDGQDDPLYRALAAVIGGDAALMGLLLEAPPTQRLPVLLLAALHERILAGDPHPLAAYYASVGGTRAPDDALPATLRDFIQREDPALRAL
;
A
#
# COMPACT_ATOMS: atom_id res chain seq x y z
N MET A 1 18.32 -5.84 -9.52
CA MET A 1 17.04 -6.09 -8.79
C MET A 1 17.05 -5.31 -7.47
N GLU A 2 18.14 -5.44 -6.70
CA GLU A 2 18.44 -4.62 -5.51
C GLU A 2 18.32 -3.12 -5.78
N ASP A 3 18.90 -2.61 -6.87
CA ASP A 3 18.80 -1.18 -7.23
C ASP A 3 17.36 -0.72 -7.53
N ALA A 4 16.50 -1.60 -8.04
CA ALA A 4 15.13 -1.25 -8.39
C ALA A 4 14.25 -1.19 -7.14
N LEU A 5 14.40 -2.15 -6.23
CA LEU A 5 13.74 -2.12 -4.93
C LEU A 5 14.22 -0.94 -4.09
N GLY A 6 15.51 -0.62 -4.10
CA GLY A 6 16.05 0.56 -3.41
C GLY A 6 15.42 1.87 -3.91
N ARG A 7 15.20 2.02 -5.23
CA ARG A 7 14.47 3.17 -5.79
C ARG A 7 13.01 3.21 -5.36
N ILE A 8 12.33 2.07 -5.34
CA ILE A 8 10.93 1.98 -4.89
C ILE A 8 10.82 2.34 -3.40
N ALA A 9 11.70 1.79 -2.56
CA ALA A 9 11.78 2.13 -1.14
C ALA A 9 11.99 3.63 -0.94
N HIS A 10 12.90 4.24 -1.71
CA HIS A 10 13.11 5.69 -1.68
C HIS A 10 11.84 6.48 -2.05
N HIS A 11 11.10 6.04 -3.06
CA HIS A 11 9.83 6.70 -3.41
C HIS A 11 8.80 6.59 -2.28
N PHE A 12 8.68 5.43 -1.62
CA PHE A 12 7.77 5.27 -0.47
C PHE A 12 8.17 6.16 0.71
N ALA A 13 9.46 6.26 1.02
CA ALA A 13 9.95 7.16 2.06
C ALA A 13 9.60 8.62 1.75
N ARG A 14 9.85 9.08 0.51
CA ARG A 14 9.47 10.44 0.08
C ARG A 14 7.97 10.68 0.13
N PHE A 15 7.16 9.70 -0.28
CA PHE A 15 5.70 9.81 -0.20
C PHE A 15 5.24 9.98 1.25
N ALA A 16 5.78 9.18 2.19
CA ALA A 16 5.44 9.25 3.61
C ALA A 16 5.82 10.60 4.25
N GLU A 17 6.87 11.25 3.76
CA GLU A 17 7.35 12.55 4.24
C GLU A 17 6.59 13.75 3.63
N ILE A 18 6.12 13.64 2.38
CA ILE A 18 5.60 14.77 1.61
C ILE A 18 4.10 14.61 1.35
N ASP A 19 3.69 13.57 0.62
CA ASP A 19 2.33 13.45 0.12
C ASP A 19 1.37 12.87 1.17
N GLY A 20 1.86 11.96 2.00
CA GLY A 20 1.09 11.31 3.07
C GLY A 20 1.13 12.02 4.41
N GLN A 21 1.81 13.17 4.53
CA GLN A 21 2.07 13.79 5.84
C GLN A 21 0.79 14.13 6.62
N ASP A 22 -0.27 14.53 5.91
CA ASP A 22 -1.57 14.92 6.48
C ASP A 22 -2.57 13.75 6.55
N ASP A 23 -2.17 12.56 6.09
CA ASP A 23 -2.97 11.35 6.15
C ASP A 23 -2.23 10.24 6.92
N PRO A 24 -2.49 10.09 8.23
CA PRO A 24 -1.82 9.11 9.07
C PRO A 24 -1.87 7.69 8.54
N LEU A 25 -2.97 7.30 7.87
CA LEU A 25 -3.10 5.96 7.30
C LEU A 25 -2.13 5.78 6.13
N TYR A 26 -2.20 6.68 5.14
CA TYR A 26 -1.36 6.54 3.94
C TYR A 26 0.13 6.69 4.25
N ARG A 27 0.49 7.51 5.23
CA ARG A 27 1.86 7.55 5.77
C ARG A 27 2.28 6.20 6.36
N ALA A 28 1.43 5.58 7.17
CA ALA A 28 1.74 4.27 7.78
C ALA A 28 1.83 3.16 6.73
N LEU A 29 0.91 3.12 5.76
CA LEU A 29 0.94 2.17 4.64
C LEU A 29 2.23 2.31 3.83
N ALA A 30 2.62 3.54 3.48
CA ALA A 30 3.85 3.80 2.74
C ALA A 30 5.10 3.33 3.51
N ALA A 31 5.15 3.56 4.81
CA ALA A 31 6.25 3.09 5.66
C ALA A 31 6.31 1.55 5.72
N VAL A 32 5.17 0.88 5.86
CA VAL A 32 5.10 -0.60 5.88
C VAL A 32 5.56 -1.18 4.55
N ILE A 33 5.04 -0.68 3.43
CA ILE A 33 5.37 -1.21 2.11
C ILE A 33 6.84 -0.92 1.78
N GLY A 34 7.33 0.30 2.02
CA GLY A 34 8.73 0.66 1.77
C GLY A 34 9.74 -0.13 2.59
N GLY A 35 9.31 -0.74 3.70
CA GLY A 35 10.14 -1.62 4.53
C GLY A 35 10.04 -3.11 4.20
N ASP A 36 9.18 -3.52 3.27
CA ASP A 36 8.93 -4.93 2.93
C ASP A 36 9.18 -5.20 1.43
N ALA A 37 10.26 -5.92 1.13
CA ALA A 37 10.64 -6.24 -0.23
C ALA A 37 9.60 -7.06 -1.00
N ALA A 38 8.83 -7.91 -0.31
CA ALA A 38 7.78 -8.70 -0.96
C ALA A 38 6.62 -7.80 -1.40
N LEU A 39 6.24 -6.82 -0.57
CA LEU A 39 5.17 -5.87 -0.90
C LEU A 39 5.61 -4.90 -2.00
N MET A 40 6.85 -4.39 -1.95
CA MET A 40 7.42 -3.57 -3.04
C MET A 40 7.54 -4.34 -4.35
N GLY A 41 7.69 -5.67 -4.29
CA GLY A 41 7.80 -6.54 -5.46
C GLY A 41 6.64 -6.41 -6.44
N LEU A 42 5.44 -6.05 -5.97
CA LEU A 42 4.27 -5.81 -6.83
C LEU A 42 4.53 -4.70 -7.86
N LEU A 43 5.21 -3.62 -7.47
CA LEU A 43 5.54 -2.53 -8.38
C LEU A 43 6.60 -2.92 -9.41
N LEU A 44 7.35 -4.01 -9.22
CA LEU A 44 8.33 -4.45 -10.22
C LEU A 44 7.67 -5.03 -11.47
N GLU A 45 6.46 -5.56 -11.34
CA GLU A 45 5.63 -6.07 -12.44
C GLU A 45 5.14 -4.95 -13.35
N ALA A 46 4.95 -3.75 -12.79
CA ALA A 46 4.57 -2.58 -13.55
C ALA A 46 5.75 -2.04 -14.41
N PRO A 47 5.44 -1.40 -15.56
CA PRO A 47 6.41 -0.61 -16.33
C PRO A 47 7.20 0.37 -15.43
N PRO A 48 8.49 0.65 -15.72
CA PRO A 48 9.32 1.53 -14.89
C PRO A 48 8.70 2.89 -14.55
N THR A 49 7.92 3.47 -15.47
CA THR A 49 7.22 4.76 -15.30
C THR A 49 6.02 4.69 -14.35
N GLN A 50 5.53 3.49 -14.04
CA GLN A 50 4.37 3.23 -13.18
C GLN A 50 4.78 2.64 -11.82
N ARG A 51 6.08 2.60 -11.49
CA ARG A 51 6.59 2.11 -10.20
C ARG A 51 6.50 3.18 -9.11
N LEU A 52 5.29 3.71 -8.93
CA LEU A 52 5.01 4.86 -8.07
C LEU A 52 4.19 4.40 -6.85
N PRO A 53 4.54 4.84 -5.62
CA PRO A 53 3.77 4.56 -4.41
C PRO A 53 2.28 4.85 -4.55
N VAL A 54 1.95 6.01 -5.12
CA VAL A 54 0.57 6.46 -5.30
C VAL A 54 -0.27 5.49 -6.13
N LEU A 55 0.32 4.80 -7.11
CA LEU A 55 -0.41 3.85 -7.95
C LEU A 55 -0.75 2.57 -7.18
N LEU A 56 0.19 2.03 -6.39
CA LEU A 56 -0.10 0.87 -5.54
C LEU A 56 -1.12 1.22 -4.45
N LEU A 57 -0.96 2.38 -3.82
CA LEU A 57 -1.87 2.85 -2.77
C LEU A 57 -3.29 3.08 -3.30
N ALA A 58 -3.42 3.66 -4.50
CA ALA A 58 -4.71 3.82 -5.18
C ALA A 58 -5.33 2.47 -5.55
N ALA A 59 -4.54 1.52 -6.05
CA ALA A 59 -5.01 0.16 -6.35
C ALA A 59 -5.54 -0.54 -5.09
N LEU A 60 -4.82 -0.46 -3.96
CA LEU A 60 -5.29 -1.01 -2.69
C LEU A 60 -6.59 -0.36 -2.23
N HIS A 61 -6.71 0.96 -2.37
CA HIS A 61 -7.93 1.67 -2.00
C HIS A 61 -9.11 1.28 -2.90
N GLU A 62 -8.89 1.10 -4.20
CA GLU A 62 -9.90 0.57 -5.13
C GLU A 62 -10.42 -0.79 -4.66
N ARG A 63 -9.52 -1.72 -4.29
CA ARG A 63 -9.91 -3.03 -3.76
C ARG A 63 -10.75 -2.93 -2.48
N ILE A 64 -10.42 -1.98 -1.59
CA ILE A 64 -11.22 -1.72 -0.38
C ILE A 64 -12.61 -1.16 -0.74
N LEU A 65 -12.70 -0.27 -1.72
CA LEU A 65 -13.98 0.30 -2.19
C LEU A 65 -14.85 -0.74 -2.91
N ALA A 66 -14.25 -1.77 -3.52
CA ALA A 66 -14.98 -2.89 -4.12
C ALA A 66 -15.81 -3.68 -3.09
N GLY A 67 -15.52 -3.52 -1.78
CA GLY A 67 -16.43 -3.91 -0.70
C GLY A 67 -16.31 -5.36 -0.21
N ASP A 68 -15.28 -6.08 -0.66
CA ASP A 68 -14.97 -7.42 -0.17
C ASP A 68 -14.60 -7.38 1.32
N PRO A 69 -15.32 -8.10 2.21
CA PRO A 69 -15.11 -7.98 3.65
C PRO A 69 -13.67 -8.34 4.05
N HIS A 70 -12.97 -7.38 4.67
CA HIS A 70 -11.60 -7.58 5.15
C HIS A 70 -11.27 -6.63 6.33
N PRO A 71 -10.49 -7.07 7.35
CA PRO A 71 -10.16 -6.22 8.50
C PRO A 71 -9.44 -4.91 8.17
N LEU A 72 -8.74 -4.83 7.02
CA LEU A 72 -8.08 -3.61 6.55
C LEU A 72 -9.08 -2.46 6.31
N ALA A 73 -10.33 -2.75 5.96
CA ALA A 73 -11.37 -1.73 5.76
C ALA A 73 -11.63 -0.89 7.01
N ALA A 74 -11.37 -1.43 8.22
CA ALA A 74 -11.56 -0.72 9.48
C ALA A 74 -10.67 0.53 9.61
N TYR A 75 -9.56 0.59 8.87
CA TYR A 75 -8.67 1.76 8.85
C TYR A 75 -9.12 2.84 7.84
N TYR A 76 -9.93 2.49 6.84
CA TYR A 76 -10.28 3.38 5.73
C TYR A 76 -11.57 4.16 6.00
N ALA A 77 -11.46 5.46 6.30
CA ALA A 77 -12.61 6.36 6.52
C ALA A 77 -13.59 6.39 5.33
N SER A 78 -13.08 6.25 4.11
CA SER A 78 -13.90 6.21 2.87
C SER A 78 -14.97 5.10 2.83
N VAL A 79 -14.79 4.03 3.62
CA VAL A 79 -15.76 2.93 3.74
C VAL A 79 -16.31 2.82 5.17
N GLY A 80 -16.24 3.92 5.95
CA GLY A 80 -16.74 4.00 7.31
C GLY A 80 -15.79 3.46 8.39
N GLY A 81 -14.54 3.14 8.04
CA GLY A 81 -13.51 2.77 9.00
C GLY A 81 -13.14 3.92 9.94
N THR A 82 -12.89 3.60 11.21
CA THR A 82 -12.55 4.59 12.26
C THR A 82 -11.28 4.23 13.02
N ARG A 83 -10.65 3.11 12.67
CA ARG A 83 -9.45 2.61 13.35
C ARG A 83 -8.22 3.39 12.90
N ALA A 84 -7.49 3.98 13.85
CA ALA A 84 -6.20 4.58 13.57
C ALA A 84 -5.15 3.48 13.26
N PRO A 85 -4.09 3.78 12.48
CA PRO A 85 -2.96 2.88 12.31
C PRO A 85 -2.37 2.42 13.65
N ASP A 86 -2.12 1.12 13.78
CA ASP A 86 -1.55 0.51 14.98
C ASP A 86 -0.65 -0.69 14.61
N ASP A 87 -0.13 -1.38 15.61
CA ASP A 87 0.83 -2.49 15.45
C ASP A 87 0.28 -3.68 14.63
N ALA A 88 -1.06 -3.79 14.46
CA ALA A 88 -1.66 -4.84 13.66
C ALA A 88 -1.73 -4.49 12.16
N LEU A 89 -1.54 -3.21 11.78
CA LEU A 89 -1.64 -2.75 10.40
C LEU A 89 -0.69 -3.51 9.45
N PRO A 90 0.60 -3.76 9.76
CA PRO A 90 1.49 -4.43 8.83
C PRO A 90 1.06 -5.85 8.47
N ALA A 91 0.63 -6.63 9.48
CA ALA A 91 0.14 -7.99 9.28
C ALA A 91 -1.18 -7.98 8.49
N THR A 92 -2.09 -7.07 8.83
CA THR A 92 -3.38 -6.92 8.15
C THR A 92 -3.22 -6.51 6.69
N LEU A 93 -2.29 -5.59 6.40
CA LEU A 93 -1.98 -5.16 5.04
C LEU A 93 -1.41 -6.30 4.20
N ARG A 94 -0.48 -7.09 4.76
CA ARG A 94 0.12 -8.23 4.06
C ARG A 94 -0.94 -9.28 3.70
N ASP A 95 -1.82 -9.61 4.64
CA ASP A 95 -2.93 -10.54 4.41
C ASP A 95 -3.86 -10.04 3.28
N PHE A 96 -4.21 -8.75 3.31
CA PHE A 96 -5.04 -8.15 2.26
C PHE A 96 -4.39 -8.24 0.89
N ILE A 97 -3.12 -7.84 0.80
CA ILE A 97 -2.36 -7.87 -0.45
C ILE A 97 -2.27 -9.29 -1.01
N GLN A 98 -2.04 -10.29 -0.15
CA GLN A 98 -1.99 -11.69 -0.57
C GLN A 98 -3.33 -12.19 -1.11
N ARG A 99 -4.44 -11.80 -0.48
CA ARG A 99 -5.79 -12.13 -0.95
C ARG A 99 -6.11 -11.46 -2.29
N GLU A 100 -5.75 -10.20 -2.44
CA GLU A 100 -6.07 -9.38 -3.61
C GLU A 100 -5.01 -9.43 -4.72
N ASP A 101 -3.90 -10.17 -4.55
CA ASP A 101 -2.78 -10.24 -5.51
C ASP A 101 -3.23 -10.49 -6.97
N PRO A 102 -4.16 -11.43 -7.26
CA PRO A 102 -4.64 -11.63 -8.63
C PRO A 102 -5.33 -10.38 -9.21
N ALA A 103 -6.09 -9.65 -8.39
CA ALA A 103 -6.78 -8.44 -8.82
C ALA A 103 -5.80 -7.26 -8.97
N LEU A 104 -4.86 -7.10 -8.02
CA LEU A 104 -3.85 -6.05 -8.06
C LEU A 104 -2.92 -6.17 -9.28
N ARG A 105 -2.64 -7.39 -9.74
CA ARG A 105 -1.83 -7.65 -10.95
C ARG A 105 -2.59 -7.48 -12.26
N ALA A 106 -3.92 -7.40 -12.22
CA ALA A 106 -4.78 -7.26 -13.39
C ALA A 106 -5.14 -5.80 -13.73
N LEU A 107 -4.74 -4.85 -12.87
CA LEU A 107 -4.89 -3.40 -13.06
C LEU A 107 -3.83 -2.83 -14.01
#